data_AF-A0A850PW88-F1
#
_entry.id   AF-A0A850PW88-F1
#
_cell.length_a   1.000
_cell.length_b   1.000
_cell.length_c   1.000
_cell.angle_alpha   90.00
_cell.angle_beta   90.00
_cell.angle_gamma   90.00
#
_symmetry.space_group_name_H-M   'P 1'
#
loop_
_entity.id
_entity.type
_entity.pdbx_description
1 polymer ?
#
loop_
_entity_poly.entity_id
_entity_poly.type
_entity_poly.pdbx_seq_one_letter_code
_entity_poly.pdbx_strand_id
1 'polypeptide(L)'
;MESTIAAIALVVALSAWHARNRRHPGWRASAHGRFNILCGYALGTFAVYWLVSAPTATGWEWALGNLWALAAMLAFVTGFGALNQVTADHAEHSQLFESLEPATQS
;
A
#
# COMPACT_ATOMS: atom_id res chain seq x y z
N MET A 1 29.08 1.16 4.31
CA MET A 1 28.32 1.50 5.55
C MET A 1 27.03 2.23 5.23
N GLU A 2 27.04 3.25 4.37
CA GLU A 2 25.82 3.98 3.99
C GLU A 2 24.71 3.10 3.40
N SER A 3 25.05 2.14 2.53
CA SER A 3 24.07 1.19 1.97
C SER A 3 23.41 0.31 3.03
N THR A 4 24.15 -0.11 4.06
CA THR A 4 23.61 -0.90 5.18
C THR A 4 22.64 -0.07 6.03
N ILE A 5 22.98 1.21 6.29
CA ILE A 5 22.11 2.13 7.02
C ILE A 5 20.82 2.38 6.23
N ALA A 6 20.93 2.61 4.92
CA ALA A 6 19.77 2.79 4.04
C ALA A 6 18.86 1.56 4.03
N ALA A 7 19.43 0.36 3.97
CA ALA A 7 18.68 -0.89 4.04
C ALA A 7 17.93 -1.05 5.37
N ILE A 8 18.59 -0.78 6.51
CA ILE A 8 17.96 -0.84 7.84
C ILE A 8 16.82 0.18 7.93
N ALA A 9 17.08 1.42 7.52
CA ALA A 9 16.07 2.49 7.53
C ALA A 9 14.86 2.12 6.68
N LEU A 10 15.09 1.56 5.48
CA LEU A 10 14.03 1.08 4.60
C LEU A 10 13.19 -0.01 5.26
N VAL A 11 13.83 -1.03 5.83
CA VAL A 11 13.13 -2.14 6.50
C VAL A 11 12.30 -1.63 7.67
N VAL A 12 12.84 -0.74 8.50
CA VAL A 12 12.12 -0.16 9.64
C VAL A 12 10.93 0.67 9.15
N ALA A 13 11.13 1.54 8.15
CA ALA A 13 10.07 2.38 7.59
C ALA A 13 8.95 1.53 6.98
N LEU A 14 9.29 0.53 6.15
CA LEU A 14 8.32 -0.37 5.53
C LEU A 14 7.59 -1.23 6.57
N SER A 15 8.27 -1.69 7.61
CA SER A 15 7.66 -2.47 8.69
C SER A 15 6.67 -1.64 9.50
N ALA A 16 7.06 -0.42 9.89
CA ALA A 16 6.19 0.51 10.60
C ALA A 16 4.97 0.89 9.74
N TRP A 17 5.20 1.16 8.46
CA TRP A 17 4.14 1.46 7.50
C TRP A 17 3.19 0.27 7.29
N HIS A 18 3.73 -0.95 7.19
CA HIS A 18 2.92 -2.17 7.08
C HIS A 18 2.06 -2.39 8.32
N ALA A 19 2.61 -2.20 9.51
CA ALA A 19 1.88 -2.31 10.76
C ALA A 19 0.73 -1.28 10.84
N ARG A 20 0.95 -0.05 10.34
CA ARG A 20 -0.10 0.96 10.24
C ARG A 20 -1.18 0.56 9.21
N ASN A 21 -0.78 0.11 8.03
CA ASN A 21 -1.72 -0.31 6.97
C ASN A 21 -2.59 -1.50 7.37
N ARG A 22 -2.05 -2.44 8.15
CA ARG A 22 -2.82 -3.57 8.67
C ARG A 22 -3.98 -3.18 9.59
N ARG A 23 -3.96 -1.98 10.16
CA ARG A 23 -5.06 -1.46 10.98
C ARG A 23 -6.23 -0.94 10.14
N HIS A 24 -6.11 -0.90 8.81
CA HIS A 24 -7.18 -0.43 7.94
C HIS A 24 -8.40 -1.37 8.00
N PRO A 25 -9.64 -0.87 8.17
CA PRO A 25 -10.85 -1.70 8.30
C PRO A 25 -11.05 -2.65 7.11
N GLY A 26 -10.88 -2.14 5.88
CA GLY A 26 -10.95 -2.94 4.65
C GLY A 26 -9.80 -3.93 4.43
N TRP A 27 -8.77 -3.95 5.29
CA TRP A 27 -7.56 -4.76 5.06
C TRP A 27 -7.88 -6.25 4.90
N ARG A 28 -8.71 -6.82 5.77
CA ARG A 28 -9.06 -8.24 5.69
C ARG A 28 -10.08 -8.54 4.58
N ALA A 29 -10.84 -7.54 4.16
CA ALA A 29 -11.94 -7.71 3.22
C ALA A 29 -11.49 -7.57 1.75
N SER A 30 -10.47 -6.77 1.45
CA SER A 30 -9.99 -6.54 0.07
C SER A 30 -8.71 -7.31 -0.26
N ALA A 31 -8.84 -8.45 -0.94
CA ALA A 31 -7.69 -9.23 -1.42
C ALA A 31 -6.88 -8.47 -2.49
N HIS A 32 -7.55 -7.74 -3.39
CA HIS A 32 -6.91 -6.89 -4.39
C HIS A 32 -6.15 -5.72 -3.75
N GLY A 33 -6.74 -5.06 -2.75
CA GLY A 33 -6.08 -3.97 -2.02
C GLY A 33 -4.79 -4.43 -1.34
N ARG A 34 -4.83 -5.61 -0.71
CA ARG A 34 -3.64 -6.24 -0.11
C ARG A 34 -2.58 -6.58 -1.15
N PHE A 35 -2.96 -7.17 -2.27
CA PHE A 35 -2.03 -7.55 -3.33
C PHE A 35 -1.28 -6.32 -3.86
N ASN A 36 -2.00 -5.27 -4.25
CA ASN A 36 -1.40 -4.05 -4.78
C ASN A 36 -0.47 -3.36 -3.77
N ILE A 37 -0.83 -3.33 -2.48
CA ILE A 37 0.04 -2.77 -1.44
C ILE A 37 1.31 -3.61 -1.23
N LEU A 38 1.21 -4.93 -1.25
CA LEU A 38 2.37 -5.82 -1.16
C LEU A 38 3.29 -5.68 -2.38
N CYS A 39 2.72 -5.58 -3.58
CA CYS A 39 3.46 -5.24 -4.80
C CYS A 39 4.16 -3.88 -4.66
N GLY A 40 3.48 -2.87 -4.10
CA GLY A 40 4.07 -1.56 -3.83
C GLY A 40 5.32 -1.63 -2.95
N TYR A 41 5.35 -2.49 -1.93
CA TYR A 41 6.57 -2.70 -1.11
C TYR A 41 7.73 -3.30 -1.91
N ALA A 42 7.45 -4.29 -2.76
CA ALA A 42 8.48 -4.88 -3.61
C ALA A 42 9.04 -3.84 -4.58
N LEU A 43 8.17 -3.10 -5.26
CA LEU A 43 8.54 -2.03 -6.19
C LEU A 43 9.33 -0.91 -5.50
N GLY A 44 8.92 -0.50 -4.30
CA GLY A 44 9.64 0.48 -3.50
C GLY A 44 11.03 0.00 -3.09
N THR A 45 11.18 -1.29 -2.80
CA THR A 45 12.50 -1.88 -2.50
C THR A 45 13.42 -1.83 -3.73
N PHE A 46 12.90 -2.15 -4.92
CA PHE A 46 13.66 -1.99 -6.16
C PHE A 46 14.03 -0.53 -6.44
N ALA A 47 13.12 0.41 -6.20
CA ALA A 47 13.39 1.83 -6.35
C ALA A 47 14.57 2.29 -5.48
N VAL A 48 14.54 1.94 -4.19
CA VAL A 48 15.61 2.31 -3.25
C VAL A 48 16.93 1.64 -3.61
N TYR A 49 16.91 0.36 -4.03
CA TYR A 49 18.11 -0.32 -4.49
C TYR A 49 18.78 0.43 -5.64
N TRP A 50 18.01 0.80 -6.67
CA TRP A 50 18.54 1.52 -7.83
C TRP A 50 19.02 2.93 -7.48
N LEU A 51 18.29 3.66 -6.62
CA LEU A 51 18.68 5.00 -6.18
C LEU A 51 19.94 5.01 -5.31
N VAL A 52 20.10 4.03 -4.41
CA VAL A 52 21.31 3.89 -3.58
C VAL A 52 22.51 3.43 -4.41
N SER A 53 22.26 2.66 -5.47
CA SER A 53 23.31 2.19 -6.38
C SER A 53 23.70 3.24 -7.43
N ALA A 54 22.92 4.32 -7.58
CA ALA A 54 23.19 5.37 -8.56
C ALA A 54 24.37 6.24 -8.10
N PRO A 55 25.49 6.27 -8.85
CA PRO A 55 26.66 7.07 -8.47
C PRO A 55 26.44 8.58 -8.66
N THR A 56 25.54 8.96 -9.57
CA THR A 56 25.14 10.36 -9.81
C THR A 56 23.64 10.44 -10.09
N ALA A 57 23.05 11.61 -9.85
CA ALA A 57 21.63 11.87 -10.11
C ALA A 57 21.26 12.01 -11.60
N THR A 58 22.15 11.61 -12.51
CA THR A 58 21.98 11.70 -13.97
C THR A 58 22.18 10.35 -14.68
N GLY A 59 22.54 9.30 -13.93
CA GLY A 59 22.73 7.95 -14.47
C GLY A 59 21.43 7.22 -14.78
N TRP A 60 21.51 6.14 -15.56
CA TRP A 60 20.36 5.31 -15.89
C TRP A 60 19.77 4.62 -14.66
N GLU A 61 20.61 4.35 -13.66
CA GLU A 61 20.25 3.84 -12.34
C GLU A 61 19.28 4.77 -11.62
N TRP A 62 19.52 6.09 -11.70
CA TRP A 62 18.64 7.10 -11.13
C TRP A 62 17.28 7.11 -11.84
N ALA A 63 17.27 7.04 -13.18
CA ALA A 63 16.03 6.97 -13.95
C ALA A 63 15.21 5.71 -13.63
N LEU A 64 15.85 4.54 -13.55
CA LEU A 64 15.22 3.29 -13.15
C LEU A 64 14.67 3.36 -11.72
N GLY A 65 15.43 3.93 -10.79
CA GLY A 65 14.98 4.14 -9.41
C GLY A 65 13.70 4.97 -9.33
N ASN A 66 13.63 6.07 -10.07
CA ASN A 66 12.42 6.91 -10.12
C ASN A 66 11.25 6.20 -10.81
N LEU A 67 11.50 5.43 -11.87
CA LEU A 67 10.46 4.64 -12.54
C LEU A 67 9.83 3.62 -11.58
N TRP A 68 10.65 2.89 -10.83
CA TRP A 68 10.16 1.95 -9.82
C TRP A 68 9.45 2.66 -8.66
N ALA A 69 9.89 3.87 -8.28
CA ALA A 69 9.21 4.67 -7.27
C ALA A 69 7.80 5.10 -7.72
N LEU A 70 7.65 5.52 -8.98
CA LEU A 70 6.35 5.83 -9.57
C LEU A 70 5.45 4.59 -9.65
N ALA A 71 6.00 3.45 -10.06
CA ALA A 71 5.26 2.19 -10.07
C ALA A 71 4.79 1.79 -8.66
N ALA A 72 5.64 1.96 -7.64
CA ALA A 72 5.28 1.73 -6.25
C ALA A 72 4.15 2.65 -5.80
N MET A 73 4.21 3.94 -6.15
CA MET A 73 3.16 4.91 -5.85
C MET A 73 1.82 4.51 -6.46
N LEU A 74 1.80 4.12 -7.74
CA LEU A 74 0.59 3.64 -8.41
C LEU A 74 0.01 2.39 -7.75
N ALA A 75 0.88 1.44 -7.37
CA ALA A 75 0.47 0.23 -6.65
C ALA A 75 -0.15 0.58 -5.27
N PHE A 76 0.42 1.54 -4.54
CA PHE A 76 -0.19 2.01 -3.29
C PHE A 76 -1.54 2.70 -3.50
N VAL A 77 -1.63 3.64 -4.44
CA VAL A 77 -2.87 4.38 -4.72
C VAL A 77 -4.00 3.43 -5.13
N THR A 78 -3.73 2.51 -6.06
CA THR A 78 -4.71 1.51 -6.49
C THR A 78 -5.08 0.55 -5.36
N GLY A 79 -4.11 0.15 -4.53
CA GLY A 79 -4.36 -0.72 -3.38
C GLY A 79 -5.23 -0.06 -2.30
N PHE A 80 -4.97 1.21 -1.97
CA PHE A 80 -5.80 1.98 -1.03
C PHE A 80 -7.18 2.30 -1.60
N GLY A 81 -7.28 2.57 -2.91
CA GLY A 81 -8.56 2.71 -3.60
C GLY A 81 -9.44 1.46 -3.44
N ALA A 82 -8.87 0.28 -3.69
CA ALA A 82 -9.57 -0.99 -3.51
C ALA A 82 -9.93 -1.33 -2.05
N LEU A 83 -9.15 -0.83 -1.07
CA LEU A 83 -9.49 -0.96 0.35
C LEU A 83 -10.68 -0.07 0.73
N ASN A 84 -10.71 1.16 0.21
CA ASN A 84 -11.76 2.12 0.50
C ASN A 84 -13.09 1.71 -0.14
N GLN A 85 -13.07 1.20 -1.38
CA GLN A 85 -14.27 0.69 -2.05
C GLN A 85 -14.95 -0.42 -1.22
N VAL A 86 -14.19 -1.44 -0.81
CA VAL A 86 -14.75 -2.54 0.00
C VAL A 86 -15.27 -2.04 1.35
N THR A 87 -14.67 -1.01 1.92
CA THR A 87 -15.14 -0.41 3.18
C THR A 87 -16.46 0.35 2.97
N ALA A 88 -16.59 1.06 1.86
CA ALA A 88 -17.83 1.76 1.48
C ALA A 88 -18.98 0.77 1.21
N ASP A 89 -18.72 -0.29 0.45
CA ASP A 89 -19.72 -1.34 0.16
C ASP A 89 -20.24 -2.01 1.43
N HIS A 90 -19.35 -2.27 2.40
CA HIS A 90 -19.75 -2.84 3.70
C HIS A 90 -20.60 -1.87 4.53
N ALA A 91 -20.32 -0.56 4.47
CA ALA A 91 -21.12 0.44 5.16
C ALA A 91 -22.52 0.56 4.55
N GLU A 92 -22.61 0.54 3.22
CA GLU A 92 -23.89 0.58 2.49
C GLU A 92 -24.75 -0.66 2.80
N HIS A 93 -24.17 -1.86 2.75
CA HIS A 93 -24.89 -3.09 3.13
C HIS A 93 -25.37 -3.06 4.59
N SER A 94 -24.56 -2.55 5.51
CA SER A 94 -24.94 -2.46 6.93
C SER A 94 -26.15 -1.54 7.13
N GLN A 95 -26.18 -0.39 6.43
CA GLN A 95 -27.31 0.54 6.47
C GLN A 95 -28.60 -0.07 5.88
N LEU A 96 -28.46 -0.85 4.80
CA LEU A 96 -29.60 -1.56 4.21
C LEU A 96 -30.19 -2.58 5.19
N PHE A 97 -29.36 -3.39 5.85
CA PHE A 97 -29.84 -4.35 6.85
C PHE A 97 -30.54 -3.65 8.04
N GLU A 98 -29.97 -2.57 8.57
CA GLU A 98 -30.56 -1.81 9.68
C GLU A 98 -31.92 -1.19 9.28
N SER A 99 -32.07 -0.75 8.01
CA SER A 99 -33.34 -0.23 7.50
C SER A 99 -34.43 -1.30 7.30
N LEU A 100 -34.07 -2.57 7.22
CA LEU A 100 -35.00 -3.71 7.07
C LEU A 100 -35.47 -4.28 8.42
N GLU A 101 -34.78 -3.97 9.52
CA GLU A 101 -35.10 -4.45 10.87
C GLU A 101 -36.37 -3.87 11.55
N PRO A 102 -37.09 -2.82 11.06
CA PRO A 102 -38.32 -2.37 11.74
C PRO A 102 -39.53 -3.32 11.58
N ALA A 103 -39.47 -4.36 10.75
CA ALA A 103 -40.64 -5.15 10.38
C ALA A 103 -40.89 -6.41 11.24
N THR A 104 -40.02 -6.74 12.21
CA THR A 104 -40.09 -8.01 12.96
C THR A 104 -40.59 -7.88 14.40
N GLN A 105 -40.96 -6.68 14.85
CA GLN A 105 -41.61 -6.47 16.15
C GLN A 105 -43.13 -6.34 15.97
N SER A 106 -43.82 -7.47 15.83
CA SER A 106 -45.29 -7.59 15.91
C SER A 106 -45.69 -8.43 17.12
#